data_AF-A0A651EDL6-F1
#
_entry.id   AF-A0A651EDL6-F1
#
_cell.length_a   1.000
_cell.length_b   1.000
_cell.length_c   1.000
_cell.angle_alpha   90.00
_cell.angle_beta   90.00
_cell.angle_gamma   90.00
#
_symmetry.space_group_name_H-M   'P 1'
#
loop_
_entity.id
_entity.type
_entity.pdbx_description
1 polymer ?
#
loop_
_entity_poly.entity_id
_entity_poly.type
_entity_poly.pdbx_seq_one_letter_code
_entity_poly.pdbx_strand_id
1 'polypeptide(L)' 'LASPTIQSILADQNNEWPAVPDVRVTGPMRDWSDFKRSTTNVAVYGTNQARAITVWDRVGFP' A
#
# COMPACT_ATOMS: atom_id res chain seq x y z
N LEU A 1 -7.50 -15.47 -0.71
CA LEU A 1 -7.10 -14.14 -0.18
C LEU A 1 -7.84 -12.99 -0.83
N ALA A 2 -8.16 -13.03 -2.13
CA ALA A 2 -8.83 -11.94 -2.84
C ALA A 2 -10.38 -11.94 -2.76
N SER A 3 -11.00 -12.73 -1.87
CA SER A 3 -12.45 -12.59 -1.67
C SER A 3 -12.76 -11.32 -0.86
N PRO A 4 -13.88 -10.62 -1.13
CA PRO A 4 -14.22 -9.38 -0.42
C PRO A 4 -14.21 -9.53 1.10
N THR A 5 -14.77 -10.62 1.63
CA THR A 5 -14.79 -10.92 3.06
C THR A 5 -13.38 -11.02 3.65
N ILE A 6 -12.47 -11.75 2.99
CA ILE A 6 -11.11 -11.95 3.50
C ILE A 6 -10.30 -10.65 3.39
N GLN A 7 -10.49 -9.87 2.32
CA GLN A 7 -9.85 -8.56 2.18
C GLN A 7 -10.28 -7.57 3.26
N SER A 8 -11.58 -7.51 3.59
CA SER A 8 -12.08 -6.66 4.68
C SER A 8 -11.44 -7.02 6.02
N ILE A 9 -11.37 -8.32 6.34
CA ILE A 9 -10.77 -8.80 7.60
C ILE A 9 -9.29 -8.42 7.67
N LEU A 10 -8.51 -8.69 6.62
CA LEU A 10 -7.07 -8.41 6.61
C LEU A 10 -6.77 -6.91 6.72
N ALA A 11 -7.52 -6.09 5.96
CA ALA A 11 -7.34 -4.65 5.96
C ALA A 11 -7.70 -4.03 7.33
N ASP A 12 -8.82 -4.45 7.92
CA ASP A 12 -9.27 -3.94 9.23
C ASP A 12 -8.34 -4.39 10.37
N GLN A 13 -7.78 -5.61 10.31
CA GLN A 13 -6.89 -6.12 11.36
C GLN A 13 -5.47 -5.53 11.31
N ASN A 14 -4.98 -5.15 10.13
CA ASN A 14 -3.62 -4.62 9.98
C ASN A 14 -3.55 -3.13 9.68
N ASN A 15 -4.66 -2.40 9.79
CA ASN A 15 -4.74 -0.98 9.42
C ASN A 15 -4.24 -0.72 7.99
N GLU A 16 -4.60 -1.60 7.06
CA GLU A 16 -4.25 -1.51 5.64
C GLU A 16 -5.47 -1.14 4.78
N TRP A 17 -5.27 -1.04 3.46
CA TRP A 17 -6.36 -0.91 2.50
C TRP A 17 -6.47 -2.17 1.63
N PRO A 18 -7.70 -2.61 1.29
CA PRO A 18 -7.93 -3.71 0.38
C PRO A 18 -7.30 -3.48 -1.00
N ALA A 19 -6.76 -4.55 -1.57
CA ALA A 19 -6.32 -4.57 -2.96
C ALA A 19 -7.51 -4.74 -3.92
N VAL A 20 -8.58 -5.42 -3.47
CA VAL A 20 -9.82 -5.58 -4.24
C VAL A 20 -10.62 -4.27 -4.21
N PRO A 21 -11.03 -3.73 -5.38
CA PRO A 21 -11.86 -2.53 -5.44
C PRO A 21 -13.18 -2.66 -4.67
N ASP A 22 -13.71 -1.52 -4.24
CA ASP A 22 -15.03 -1.38 -3.60
C ASP A 22 -15.24 -2.11 -2.25
N VAL A 23 -14.22 -2.84 -1.76
CA VAL A 23 -14.23 -3.38 -0.38
C VAL A 23 -14.04 -2.21 0.58
N ARG A 24 -15.04 -1.98 1.43
CA ARG A 24 -15.01 -0.97 2.49
C ARG A 24 -14.33 -1.53 3.73
N VAL A 25 -13.40 -0.77 4.29
CA VAL A 25 -12.84 -1.01 5.63
C VAL A 25 -13.73 -0.36 6.69
N THR A 26 -13.79 -0.99 7.86
CA THR A 26 -14.54 -0.49 9.02
C THR A 26 -13.64 -0.10 10.19
N GLY A 27 -12.37 -0.48 10.13
CA GLY A 27 -11.36 -0.20 11.15
C GLY A 27 -10.85 1.24 11.14
N PRO A 28 -9.73 1.51 11.84
CA PRO A 28 -9.19 2.86 12.01
C PRO A 28 -8.99 3.61 10.69
N MET A 29 -8.61 2.90 9.62
CA MET A 29 -8.32 3.51 8.33
C MET A 29 -9.54 4.01 7.53
N ARG A 30 -10.76 3.74 8.00
CA ARG A 30 -12.01 4.05 7.28
C ARG A 30 -12.09 5.49 6.82
N ASP A 31 -11.82 6.43 7.72
CA ASP A 31 -12.04 7.85 7.47
C ASP A 31 -10.97 8.44 6.50
N TRP A 32 -9.92 7.68 6.17
CA TRP A 32 -8.88 8.04 5.20
C TRP A 32 -8.96 7.21 3.89
N SER A 33 -10.11 6.60 3.61
CA SER A 33 -10.28 5.75 2.40
C SER A 33 -10.40 6.54 1.09
N ASP A 34 -10.72 7.83 1.16
CA ASP A 34 -10.78 8.72 0.00
C ASP A 34 -9.43 9.39 -0.26
N PHE A 35 -8.57 8.68 -1.01
CA PHE A 35 -7.26 9.19 -1.40
C PHE A 35 -6.92 8.80 -2.83
N LYS A 36 -6.11 9.65 -3.47
CA LYS A 36 -5.60 9.38 -4.82
C LYS A 36 -4.51 8.31 -4.77
N ARG A 37 -4.80 7.12 -5.29
CA ARG A 37 -3.82 6.05 -5.47
C ARG A 37 -2.87 6.38 -6.64
N SER A 38 -1.58 6.10 -6.45
CA SER A 38 -0.61 6.13 -7.56
C SER A 38 -0.98 5.06 -8.58
N THR A 39 -0.89 5.39 -9.87
CA THR A 39 -1.13 4.46 -10.99
C THR A 39 0.14 3.74 -11.45
N THR A 40 1.30 4.06 -10.86
CA THR A 40 2.56 3.37 -11.15
C THR A 40 2.47 1.90 -10.77
N ASN A 41 2.84 1.01 -11.70
CA ASN A 41 2.92 -0.41 -11.42
C ASN A 41 3.93 -0.67 -10.27
N VAL A 42 3.49 -1.36 -9.23
CA VAL A 42 4.30 -1.60 -8.01
C VAL A 42 5.60 -2.36 -8.29
N ALA A 43 5.68 -3.15 -9.37
CA ALA A 43 6.90 -3.84 -9.79
C ALA A 43 8.03 -2.86 -10.14
N VAL A 44 7.70 -1.66 -10.61
CA VAL A 44 8.70 -0.62 -10.93
C VAL A 44 9.48 -0.20 -9.68
N TYR A 45 8.86 -0.21 -8.51
CA TYR A 45 9.55 0.07 -7.24
C TYR A 45 10.60 -1.00 -6.93
N GLY A 46 10.26 -2.28 -7.15
CA GLY A 46 11.20 -3.39 -7.02
C GLY A 46 12.36 -3.29 -8.02
N THR A 47 12.06 -3.04 -9.31
CA THR A 47 13.09 -2.85 -10.34
C THR A 47 14.07 -1.72 -10.01
N ASN A 48 13.60 -0.65 -9.36
CA ASN A 48 14.43 0.50 -9.01
C ASN A 48 14.99 0.46 -7.58
N GLN A 49 14.74 -0.61 -6.80
CA GLN A 49 15.09 -0.67 -5.39
C GLN A 49 16.60 -0.42 -5.14
N ALA A 50 17.48 -1.09 -5.89
CA ALA A 50 18.92 -0.94 -5.74
C ALA A 50 19.37 0.51 -6.03
N ARG A 51 18.81 1.13 -7.07
CA ARG A 51 19.11 2.53 -7.41
C ARG A 51 18.59 3.49 -6.34
N ALA A 52 17.41 3.24 -5.78
CA ALA A 52 16.87 4.05 -4.70
C ALA A 52 17.80 4.01 -3.47
N ILE A 53 18.26 2.82 -3.07
CA ILE A 53 19.22 2.65 -1.96
C ILE A 53 20.50 3.45 -2.22
N THR A 54 21.08 3.36 -3.42
CA THR A 54 22.29 4.13 -3.77
C THR A 54 22.07 5.65 -3.66
N VAL A 55 20.89 6.15 -4.03
CA VAL A 55 20.59 7.58 -3.90
C VAL A 55 20.51 7.99 -2.43
N TRP A 56 19.81 7.20 -1.59
CA TRP A 56 19.68 7.47 -0.16
C TRP A 56 21.02 7.43 0.58
N ASP A 57 21.87 6.45 0.26
CA ASP A 57 23.24 6.34 0.78
C ASP A 57 24.08 7.57 0.44
N ARG A 58 24.06 8.02 -0.83
CA ARG A 58 24.85 9.17 -1.30
C ARG A 58 24.46 10.49 -0.66
N VAL A 59 23.19 10.67 -0.28
CA VAL A 59 22.73 11.88 0.40
C VAL A 59 22.85 11.79 1.91
N GLY A 60 23.38 10.68 2.44
CA GLY A 60 23.55 10.46 3.87
C GLY A 60 22.24 10.40 4.64
N PHE A 61 21.20 9.81 4.05
CA PHE A 61 19.91 9.66 4.72
C PHE A 61 20.03 8.68 5.91
N PRO A 62 19.67 9.11 7.14
CA PRO A 62 19.90 8.34 8.36
C PRO A 62 18.96 7.13 8.52
#